data_AF-A0A914P2B1-F1
#
_entry.id   AF-A0A914P2B1-F1
#
_cell.length_a   1.000
_cell.length_b   1.000
_cell.length_c   1.000
_cell.angle_alpha   90.00
_cell.angle_beta   90.00
_cell.angle_gamma   90.00
#
_symmetry.space_group_name_H-M   'P 1'
#
loop_
_entity.id
_entity.type
_entity.pdbx_description
1 polymer ?
#
loop_
_entity_poly.entity_id
_entity_poly.type
_entity_poly.pdbx_seq_one_letter_code
_entity_poly.pdbx_strand_id
1 'polypeptide(L)' 'MKQPVITTALDGTKLALFFTKVFVFSNHFNCLLTIDGIDYCCTEQYYMYYKALLFGDFESAQQILSTKKRGFN' A
#
# COMPACT_ATOMS: atom_id res chain seq x y z
N MET A 1 4.74 14.20 4.24
CA MET A 1 4.52 12.87 4.87
C MET A 1 4.05 13.10 6.30
N LYS A 2 3.05 12.35 6.78
CA LYS A 2 2.58 12.48 8.18
C LYS A 2 3.48 11.65 9.09
N GLN A 3 3.91 12.21 10.22
CA GLN A 3 4.64 11.46 11.24
C GLN A 3 3.64 10.72 12.15
N PRO A 4 3.85 9.44 12.45
CA PRO A 4 3.05 8.73 13.44
C PRO A 4 3.19 9.38 14.81
N VAL A 5 2.08 9.47 15.55
CA VAL A 5 2.14 9.86 16.96
C VAL A 5 2.77 8.70 17.75
N ILE A 6 3.79 9.01 18.54
CA ILE A 6 4.40 8.05 19.45
C ILE A 6 3.57 8.00 20.73
N THR A 7 3.03 6.82 21.05
CA THR A 7 2.35 6.55 22.32
C THR A 7 3.21 5.64 23.22
N THR A 8 2.78 5.43 24.46
CA THR A 8 3.50 4.61 25.44
C THR A 8 2.58 3.50 25.95
N ALA A 9 3.04 2.25 25.91
CA ALA A 9 2.34 1.12 26.50
C ALA A 9 2.46 1.11 28.04
N LEU A 10 1.71 0.23 28.71
CA LEU A 10 1.71 0.12 30.18
C LEU A 10 3.09 -0.22 30.77
N ASP A 11 3.92 -0.93 30.01
CA ASP A 11 5.29 -1.31 30.40
C ASP A 11 6.34 -0.25 30.07
N GLY A 12 5.93 0.92 29.53
CA GLY A 12 6.83 1.99 29.13
C GLY A 12 7.33 1.92 27.68
N THR A 13 6.99 0.88 26.91
CA THR A 13 7.41 0.74 25.50
C THR A 13 6.83 1.86 24.64
N LYS A 14 7.66 2.47 23.79
CA LYS A 14 7.24 3.49 22.82
C LYS A 14 6.71 2.84 21.54
N LEU A 15 5.50 3.22 21.13
CA LEU A 15 4.81 2.64 19.96
C LEU A 15 4.49 3.72 18.93
N ALA A 16 4.81 3.46 17.66
CA ALA A 16 4.37 4.26 16.52
C ALA A 16 3.15 3.58 15.88
N LEU A 17 1.94 4.13 16.07
CA LEU A 17 0.72 3.55 15.50
C LEU A 17 0.49 4.07 14.08
N PHE A 18 0.34 3.18 13.09
CA PHE A 18 0.25 3.56 11.67
C PHE A 18 -0.90 2.90 10.90
N PHE A 19 -2.02 2.58 11.56
CA PHE A 19 -3.18 1.88 10.98
C PHE A 19 -4.04 2.73 10.03
N THR A 20 -3.43 3.59 9.21
CA THR A 20 -4.12 4.34 8.14
C THR A 20 -3.19 4.50 6.94
N LYS A 21 -3.75 4.84 5.78
CA LYS A 21 -2.99 5.01 4.53
C LYS A 21 -2.12 6.27 4.45
N VAL A 22 -2.10 7.13 5.46
CA VAL A 22 -1.37 8.42 5.42
C VAL A 22 0.09 8.30 5.85
N PHE A 23 0.46 7.14 6.39
CA PHE A 23 1.80 6.85 6.89
C PHE A 23 2.55 5.96 5.91
N VAL A 24 3.82 6.27 5.66
CA VAL A 24 4.70 5.55 4.72
C VAL A 24 4.90 4.07 5.08
N PHE A 25 4.67 3.71 6.33
CA PHE A 25 4.73 2.32 6.80
C PHE A 25 3.51 1.47 6.41
N SER A 26 2.46 2.08 5.86
CA SER A 26 1.26 1.37 5.41
C SER A 26 1.44 0.85 3.98
N ASN A 27 1.09 -0.42 3.73
CA ASN A 27 1.01 -0.97 2.36
C ASN A 27 -0.03 -0.27 1.48
N HIS A 28 -0.97 0.47 2.09
CA HIS A 28 -1.98 1.26 1.39
C HIS A 28 -1.51 2.69 1.09
N PHE A 29 -0.31 3.07 1.54
CA PHE A 29 0.27 4.39 1.31
C PHE A 29 0.39 4.67 -0.17
N ASN A 30 -0.09 5.84 -0.61
CA ASN A 30 -0.08 6.21 -2.00
C ASN A 30 1.32 6.65 -2.42
N CYS A 31 2.00 5.82 -3.21
CA CYS A 31 3.34 6.09 -3.76
C CYS A 31 3.49 5.40 -5.12
N LEU A 32 4.29 6.01 -6.00
CA LEU A 32 4.66 5.35 -7.25
C LEU A 32 5.74 4.32 -6.92
N LEU A 33 5.45 3.07 -7.23
CA LEU A 33 6.33 1.93 -7.02
C LEU A 33 6.50 1.21 -8.34
N THR A 34 7.71 1.25 -8.91
CA THR A 34 8.05 0.52 -10.13
C THR A 34 8.77 -0.77 -9.75
N ILE A 35 8.19 -1.92 -10.10
CA ILE A 35 8.79 -3.25 -9.88
C ILE A 35 8.71 -4.01 -11.20
N ASP A 36 9.83 -4.56 -11.65
CA ASP A 36 9.94 -5.31 -12.91
C ASP A 36 9.36 -4.56 -14.14
N GLY A 37 9.46 -3.23 -14.13
CA GLY A 37 8.97 -2.36 -15.21
C GLY A 37 7.47 -2.05 -15.17
N ILE A 38 6.75 -2.53 -14.15
CA ILE A 38 5.33 -2.23 -13.94
C ILE A 38 5.18 -1.20 -12.82
N ASP A 39 4.37 -0.18 -13.08
CA ASP A 39 4.04 0.86 -12.10
C ASP A 39 2.82 0.50 -11.27
N TYR A 40 2.96 0.64 -9.96
CA TYR A 40 1.91 0.46 -8.96
C TYR A 40 1.75 1.73 -8.13
N CYS A 41 0.51 2.06 -7.74
CA CYS A 41 0.18 3.22 -6.90
C CYS A 41 0.36 2.97 -5.39
N CYS A 42 0.64 1.72 -4.99
CA CYS A 42 0.98 1.30 -3.64
C CYS A 42 1.39 -0.19 -3.63
N THR A 43 1.98 -0.65 -2.53
CA THR A 43 2.37 -2.07 -2.34
C THR A 43 1.17 -3.02 -2.34
N GLU A 44 0.01 -2.60 -1.82
CA GLU A 44 -1.22 -3.40 -1.86
C GLU A 44 -1.64 -3.78 -3.29
N GLN A 45 -1.58 -2.82 -4.23
CA GLN A 45 -1.98 -3.06 -5.62
C GLN A 45 -1.06 -4.11 -6.27
N TYR A 46 0.24 -4.06 -5.99
CA TYR A 46 1.20 -5.07 -6.41
C TYR A 46 0.78 -6.47 -5.90
N TYR A 47 0.50 -6.62 -4.60
CA TYR A 47 0.09 -7.92 -4.04
C TYR A 47 -1.21 -8.43 -4.65
N MET A 48 -2.21 -7.55 -4.83
CA MET A 48 -3.49 -7.94 -5.42
C MET A 48 -3.35 -8.36 -6.88
N TYR A 49 -2.54 -7.64 -7.67
CA TYR A 49 -2.26 -7.98 -9.07
C TYR A 49 -1.68 -9.39 -9.19
N TYR A 50 -0.61 -9.68 -8.45
CA TYR A 50 0.02 -11.01 -8.48
C TYR A 50 -0.86 -12.10 -7.88
N LYS A 51 -1.68 -11.80 -6.87
CA LYS A 51 -2.66 -12.74 -6.34
C LYS A 51 -3.72 -13.09 -7.39
N ALA A 52 -4.22 -12.11 -8.14
CA ALA A 52 -5.17 -12.35 -9.22
C ALA A 52 -4.56 -13.22 -10.33
N LEU A 53 -3.32 -12.94 -10.74
CA LEU A 53 -2.57 -13.78 -11.69
C LEU A 53 -2.41 -15.22 -11.17
N LEU A 54 -2.06 -15.40 -9.90
CA LEU A 54 -1.87 -16.71 -9.27
C LEU A 54 -3.13 -17.59 -9.34
N PHE A 55 -4.32 -16.98 -9.23
CA PHE A 55 -5.60 -17.69 -9.32
C PHE A 55 -6.21 -17.72 -10.73
N GLY A 56 -5.49 -17.22 -11.74
CA GLY A 56 -5.96 -17.17 -13.13
C GLY A 56 -7.07 -16.13 -13.39
N ASP A 57 -7.26 -15.18 -12.47
CA ASP A 57 -8.24 -14.09 -12.61
C ASP A 57 -7.60 -12.89 -13.34
N PHE A 58 -7.39 -13.06 -14.64
CA PHE A 58 -6.74 -12.04 -15.48
C PHE A 58 -7.56 -10.76 -15.61
N GLU A 59 -8.90 -10.86 -15.54
CA GLU A 59 -9.78 -9.69 -15.59
C GLU A 59 -9.56 -8.81 -14.35
N SER A 60 -9.62 -9.40 -13.15
CA SER A 60 -9.31 -8.67 -11.92
C SER A 60 -7.89 -8.13 -11.93
N ALA A 61 -6.90 -8.87 -12.44
CA ALA A 61 -5.52 -8.39 -12.53
C ALA A 61 -5.43 -7.07 -13.34
N GLN A 62 -6.11 -6.99 -14.48
CA GLN A 62 -6.14 -5.76 -15.29
C GLN A 62 -6.92 -4.62 -14.62
N GLN A 63 -8.05 -4.92 -13.97
CA GLN A 63 -8.82 -3.92 -13.22
C GLN A 63 -8.02 -3.37 -12.03
N ILE A 64 -7.31 -4.24 -11.31
CA ILE A 64 -6.42 -3.87 -10.23
C ILE A 64 -5.32 -2.94 -10.75
N LEU A 65 -4.63 -3.31 -11.82
CA LEU A 65 -3.52 -2.51 -12.37
C LEU A 65 -3.96 -1.15 -12.92
N SER A 66 -5.16 -1.08 -13.52
CA SER A 66 -5.72 0.18 -14.04
C SER A 66 -6.27 1.11 -12.94
N THR A 67 -6.42 0.62 -11.71
CA THR A 67 -6.91 1.44 -10.59
C THR A 67 -5.86 2.48 -10.20
N LYS A 68 -6.26 3.76 -10.24
CA LYS A 68 -5.43 4.87 -9.75
C LYS A 68 -5.98 5.38 -8.42
N LYS A 69 -5.13 5.49 -7.39
CA LYS A 69 -5.49 6.20 -6.16
C LYS A 69 -5.44 7.71 -6.43
N ARG A 70 -6.54 8.41 -6.09
CA ARG A 70 -6.69 9.87 -6.25
C ARG A 70 -5.52 10.59 -5.55
N GLY A 71 -4.68 11.28 -6.31
CA GLY A 71 -3.46 11.94 -5.79
C GLY A 71 -2.25 11.89 -6.73
N PHE A 72 -2.32 11.12 -7.82
CA PHE A 72 -1.42 11.25 -8.97
C PHE A 72 -2.14 12.04 -10.05
N ASN A 73 -1.83 13.34 -10.14
CA ASN A 73 -2.01 14.12 -11.36
C ASN A 73 -0.71 14.01 -12.17
#